data_AF-A0A2N5A475-F1
#
_entry.id   AF-A0A2N5A475-F1
#
_cell.length_a   1.000
_cell.length_b   1.000
_cell.length_c   1.000
_cell.angle_alpha   90.00
_cell.angle_beta   90.00
_cell.angle_gamma   90.00
#
_symmetry.space_group_name_H-M   'P 1'
#
loop_
_entity.id
_entity.type
_entity.pdbx_description
1 polymer ?
#
loop_
_entity_poly.entity_id
_entity_poly.type
_entity_poly.pdbx_seq_one_letter_code
_entity_poly.pdbx_strand_id
1 'polypeptide(L)'
;QQQTTQTTTTAAGSAADQGVPASGQGKLITVKTDVLELTINTNGGDIEQALLLAYPKTLKSTEPFQLLETTPQFVYQAQSGLTGRDGPDNPANGPRPLYSVDKEAFVLADGQDEIVIPLTYTDKAGNVFTKTFTLKRGGYAVNVGYSVQNASEKPLEVSTFGQLKQTAALPTSRDTQTGGLSTMHTFRGAAFSTS
;
A
#
# COMPACT_ATOMS: atom_id res chain seq x y z
N GLN A 1 3.02 48.48 30.32
CA GLN A 1 2.95 47.05 29.96
C GLN A 1 2.05 46.95 28.73
N GLN A 2 2.64 46.99 27.52
CA GLN A 2 1.89 46.94 26.26
C GLN A 2 1.57 45.48 25.94
N GLN A 3 0.31 45.21 25.59
CA GLN A 3 -0.20 43.89 25.24
C GLN A 3 -0.20 43.77 23.72
N THR A 4 0.68 42.93 23.16
CA THR A 4 0.72 42.62 21.74
C THR A 4 -0.26 41.49 21.43
N THR A 5 -1.32 41.81 20.70
CA THR A 5 -2.24 40.84 20.11
C THR A 5 -1.63 40.32 18.82
N GLN A 6 -1.28 39.03 18.76
CA GLN A 6 -0.76 38.39 17.56
C GLN A 6 -1.94 37.80 16.77
N THR A 7 -2.31 38.48 15.70
CA THR A 7 -3.26 37.99 14.70
C THR A 7 -2.57 36.93 13.85
N THR A 8 -2.86 35.65 14.06
CA THR A 8 -2.46 34.58 13.14
C THR A 8 -3.36 34.60 11.92
N THR A 9 -2.83 35.08 10.80
CA THR A 9 -3.35 34.88 9.46
C THR A 9 -3.29 33.39 9.11
N THR A 10 -4.44 32.74 9.01
CA THR A 10 -4.55 31.36 8.51
C THR A 10 -4.29 31.37 7.00
N ALA A 11 -3.09 30.95 6.59
CA ALA A 11 -2.81 30.64 5.20
C ALA A 11 -3.58 29.36 4.81
N ALA A 12 -4.42 29.50 3.79
CA ALA A 12 -5.21 28.43 3.21
C ALA A 12 -4.33 27.45 2.39
N GLY A 13 -4.69 26.17 2.46
CA GLY A 13 -4.30 25.15 1.46
C GLY A 13 -3.07 24.32 1.80
N SER A 14 -3.15 23.46 2.83
CA SER A 14 -2.19 22.36 2.97
C SER A 14 -2.54 21.25 1.98
N ALA A 15 -1.62 20.95 1.07
CA ALA A 15 -1.69 19.83 0.13
C ALA A 15 -1.67 18.43 0.83
N ALA A 16 -1.64 18.40 2.16
CA ALA A 16 -1.64 17.17 2.96
C ALA A 16 -3.03 16.64 3.32
N ASP A 17 -4.12 17.37 2.99
CA ASP A 17 -5.50 16.98 3.35
C ASP A 17 -6.21 16.13 2.26
N GLN A 18 -5.54 15.83 1.15
CA GLN A 18 -6.07 14.92 0.13
C GLN A 18 -5.76 13.48 0.52
N GLY A 19 -6.46 12.99 1.54
CA GLY A 19 -6.38 11.59 1.97
C GLY A 19 -6.63 10.66 0.78
N VAL A 20 -5.74 9.68 0.60
CA VAL A 20 -5.88 8.67 -0.47
C VAL A 20 -7.14 7.86 -0.19
N PRO A 21 -8.05 7.67 -1.17
CA PRO A 21 -9.29 6.94 -0.97
C PRO A 21 -9.01 5.51 -0.51
N ALA A 22 -9.91 4.96 0.30
CA ALA A 22 -9.88 3.52 0.61
C ALA A 22 -9.94 2.70 -0.69
N SER A 23 -9.28 1.54 -0.68
CA SER A 23 -9.28 0.59 -1.79
C SER A 23 -10.73 0.24 -2.17
N GLY A 24 -11.18 0.69 -3.35
CA GLY A 24 -12.54 0.45 -3.86
C GLY A 24 -12.66 -0.89 -4.58
N GLN A 25 -13.80 -1.14 -5.25
CA GLN A 25 -14.01 -2.39 -5.99
C GLN A 25 -13.06 -2.52 -7.20
N GLY A 26 -12.09 -3.43 -7.09
CA GLY A 26 -11.24 -3.92 -8.17
C GLY A 26 -11.11 -5.43 -8.07
N LYS A 27 -10.39 -6.05 -9.02
CA LYS A 27 -10.09 -7.47 -8.94
C LYS A 27 -8.95 -7.68 -7.94
N LEU A 28 -8.98 -8.78 -7.21
CA LEU A 28 -7.86 -9.19 -6.36
C LEU A 28 -6.99 -10.16 -7.15
N ILE A 29 -5.71 -9.84 -7.28
CA ILE A 29 -4.71 -10.77 -7.84
C ILE A 29 -3.81 -11.30 -6.73
N THR A 30 -3.34 -12.53 -6.89
CA THR A 30 -2.44 -13.20 -5.96
C THR A 30 -1.03 -13.25 -6.55
N VAL A 31 -0.03 -12.84 -5.77
CA VAL A 31 1.39 -12.94 -6.14
C VAL A 31 2.10 -13.76 -5.08
N LYS A 32 2.75 -14.85 -5.48
CA LYS A 32 3.36 -15.82 -4.56
C LYS A 32 4.81 -16.10 -4.91
N THR A 33 5.68 -16.03 -3.91
CA THR A 33 7.05 -16.53 -3.91
C THR A 33 7.19 -17.67 -2.91
N ASP A 34 8.42 -18.05 -2.61
CA ASP A 34 8.78 -19.00 -1.54
C ASP A 34 8.51 -18.44 -0.13
N VAL A 35 8.62 -17.13 0.06
CA VAL A 35 8.52 -16.49 1.39
C VAL A 35 7.33 -15.55 1.58
N LEU A 36 6.72 -15.08 0.48
CA LEU A 36 5.63 -14.12 0.51
C LEU A 36 4.47 -14.57 -0.36
N GLU A 37 3.25 -14.36 0.14
CA GLU A 37 2.03 -14.39 -0.66
C GLU A 37 1.28 -13.07 -0.45
N LEU A 38 1.06 -12.34 -1.54
CA LEU A 38 0.44 -11.02 -1.53
C LEU A 38 -0.91 -11.07 -2.25
N THR A 39 -1.88 -10.33 -1.74
CA THR A 39 -3.13 -10.02 -2.45
C THR A 39 -3.12 -8.55 -2.81
N ILE A 40 -3.19 -8.27 -4.11
CA ILE A 40 -3.11 -6.92 -4.67
C ILE A 40 -4.46 -6.57 -5.31
N ASN A 41 -5.03 -5.42 -4.95
CA ASN A 41 -6.25 -4.91 -5.58
C ASN A 41 -5.91 -4.12 -6.83
N THR A 42 -6.46 -4.50 -7.98
CA THR A 42 -6.20 -3.81 -9.26
C THR A 42 -6.77 -2.39 -9.31
N ASN A 43 -7.65 -2.01 -8.38
CA ASN A 43 -8.03 -0.62 -8.17
C ASN A 43 -6.91 0.10 -7.42
N GLY A 44 -6.03 0.77 -8.16
CA GLY A 44 -4.90 1.51 -7.64
C GLY A 44 -3.64 0.69 -7.30
N GLY A 45 -3.74 -0.64 -7.23
CA GLY A 45 -2.59 -1.51 -6.93
C GLY A 45 -2.18 -1.46 -5.46
N ASP A 46 -3.12 -1.50 -4.54
CA ASP A 46 -2.80 -1.60 -3.11
C ASP A 46 -2.53 -3.06 -2.72
N ILE A 47 -1.58 -3.28 -1.82
CA ILE A 47 -1.39 -4.59 -1.19
C ILE A 47 -2.34 -4.68 0.01
N GLU A 48 -3.41 -5.44 -0.15
CA GLU A 48 -4.48 -5.59 0.84
C GLU A 48 -4.22 -6.71 1.85
N GLN A 49 -3.44 -7.72 1.44
CA GLN A 49 -3.05 -8.84 2.29
C GLN A 49 -1.62 -9.28 2.00
N ALA A 50 -0.92 -9.77 3.03
CA ALA A 50 0.41 -10.32 2.92
C ALA A 50 0.60 -11.42 3.96
N LEU A 51 0.88 -12.64 3.50
CA LEU A 51 1.27 -13.78 4.31
C LEU A 51 2.79 -13.96 4.24
N LEU A 52 3.42 -14.17 5.40
CA LEU A 52 4.83 -14.55 5.49
C LEU A 52 4.92 -16.07 5.56
N LEU A 53 5.16 -16.71 4.42
CA LEU A 53 5.03 -18.17 4.25
C LEU A 53 6.05 -18.97 5.08
N ALA A 54 7.19 -18.36 5.41
CA ALA A 54 8.24 -18.98 6.21
C ALA A 54 8.00 -18.90 7.73
N TYR A 55 6.96 -18.17 8.18
CA TYR A 55 6.71 -17.93 9.60
C TYR A 55 5.34 -18.49 10.01
N PRO A 56 5.27 -19.37 11.02
CA PRO A 56 3.99 -19.85 11.50
C PRO A 56 3.24 -18.75 12.27
N LYS A 57 1.91 -18.74 12.14
CA LYS A 57 1.01 -17.78 12.79
C LYS A 57 1.14 -17.77 14.31
N THR A 58 1.31 -18.95 14.90
CA THR A 58 1.58 -19.16 16.33
C THR A 58 2.54 -20.33 16.50
N LEU A 59 3.09 -20.48 17.72
CA LEU A 59 3.97 -21.60 18.04
C LEU A 59 3.30 -22.95 17.71
N LYS A 60 3.96 -23.76 16.87
CA LYS A 60 3.48 -25.07 16.37
C LYS A 60 2.29 -25.02 15.41
N SER A 61 1.86 -23.85 14.94
CA SER A 61 0.88 -23.75 13.84
C SER A 61 1.50 -24.12 12.49
N THR A 62 0.69 -24.69 11.61
CA THR A 62 1.03 -24.89 10.18
C THR A 62 0.52 -23.74 9.30
N GLU A 63 -0.31 -22.85 9.82
CA GLU A 63 -0.80 -21.66 9.11
C GLU A 63 0.31 -20.59 9.04
N PRO A 64 0.50 -19.91 7.91
CA PRO A 64 1.47 -18.82 7.80
C PRO A 64 1.02 -17.57 8.57
N PHE A 65 1.97 -16.75 8.98
CA PHE A 65 1.72 -15.50 9.68
C PHE A 65 1.14 -14.45 8.71
N GLN A 66 -0.02 -13.89 9.07
CA GLN A 66 -0.66 -12.79 8.35
C GLN A 66 -0.13 -11.45 8.85
N LEU A 67 0.63 -10.74 8.00
CA LEU A 67 1.13 -9.40 8.29
C LEU A 67 0.13 -8.33 7.88
N LEU A 68 -0.11 -8.18 6.57
CA LEU A 68 -1.13 -7.26 6.03
C LEU A 68 -2.46 -8.00 5.94
N GLU A 69 -3.55 -7.31 6.28
CA GLU A 69 -4.87 -7.90 6.43
C GLU A 69 -5.95 -6.87 6.10
N THR A 70 -7.01 -7.31 5.43
CA THR A 70 -8.20 -6.49 5.19
C THR A 70 -9.42 -7.30 5.60
N THR A 71 -9.88 -7.11 6.84
CA THR A 71 -11.11 -7.68 7.38
C THR A 71 -12.02 -6.58 7.90
N PRO A 72 -13.33 -6.85 8.09
CA PRO A 72 -14.24 -5.85 8.66
C PRO A 72 -13.81 -5.36 10.06
N GLN A 73 -13.04 -6.16 10.80
CA GLN A 73 -12.58 -5.86 12.16
C GLN A 73 -11.18 -5.25 12.21
N PHE A 74 -10.35 -5.46 11.20
CA PHE A 74 -8.96 -5.02 11.20
C PHE A 74 -8.45 -4.76 9.78
N VAL A 75 -7.86 -3.58 9.58
CA VAL A 75 -7.22 -3.21 8.32
C VAL A 75 -5.75 -2.93 8.60
N TYR A 76 -4.87 -3.55 7.83
CA TYR A 76 -3.46 -3.21 7.73
C TYR A 76 -3.02 -3.39 6.29
N GLN A 77 -2.80 -2.28 5.57
CA GLN A 77 -2.55 -2.27 4.13
C GLN A 77 -1.32 -1.43 3.80
N ALA A 78 -0.66 -1.78 2.69
CA ALA A 78 0.37 -0.96 2.04
C ALA A 78 -0.18 -0.40 0.73
N GLN A 79 -0.44 0.91 0.71
CA GLN A 79 -1.04 1.63 -0.41
C GLN A 79 0.02 2.47 -1.11
N SER A 80 -0.06 2.56 -2.43
CA SER A 80 0.86 3.39 -3.21
C SER A 80 0.22 3.80 -4.53
N GLY A 81 0.70 4.87 -5.13
CA GLY A 81 0.21 5.34 -6.42
C GLY A 81 0.90 6.60 -6.90
N LEU A 82 0.34 7.17 -7.96
CA LEU A 82 0.77 8.43 -8.57
C LEU A 82 -0.26 9.52 -8.28
N THR A 83 0.11 10.46 -7.41
CA THR A 83 -0.64 11.69 -7.11
C THR A 83 0.01 12.89 -7.82
N GLY A 84 -0.23 14.11 -7.35
CA GLY A 84 0.18 15.35 -8.02
C GLY A 84 -0.90 15.85 -8.97
N ARG A 85 -0.63 16.94 -9.68
CA ARG A 85 -1.62 17.61 -10.54
C ARG A 85 -2.25 16.65 -11.55
N ASP A 86 -1.45 15.82 -12.20
CA ASP A 86 -1.89 14.93 -13.27
C ASP A 86 -1.83 13.44 -12.86
N GLY A 87 -1.64 13.15 -11.57
CA GLY A 87 -1.57 11.77 -11.07
C GLY A 87 -2.95 11.08 -11.04
N PRO A 88 -3.10 9.87 -11.58
CA PRO A 88 -4.39 9.18 -11.63
C PRO A 88 -4.93 8.75 -10.26
N ASP A 89 -4.09 8.62 -9.23
CA ASP A 89 -4.51 8.31 -7.86
C ASP A 89 -4.88 9.57 -7.06
N ASN A 90 -4.73 10.77 -7.63
CA ASN A 90 -5.19 12.00 -6.99
C ASN A 90 -6.73 12.05 -7.02
N PRO A 91 -7.41 12.16 -5.86
CA PRO A 91 -8.87 12.24 -5.81
C PRO A 91 -9.49 13.36 -6.67
N ALA A 92 -8.74 14.45 -6.90
CA ALA A 92 -9.18 15.56 -7.73
C ALA A 92 -9.31 15.18 -9.21
N ASN A 93 -8.62 14.13 -9.66
CA ASN A 93 -8.62 13.63 -11.03
C ASN A 93 -9.67 12.53 -11.28
N GLY A 94 -10.39 12.12 -10.22
CA GLY A 94 -11.48 11.15 -10.30
C GLY A 94 -11.24 9.91 -9.44
N PRO A 95 -11.92 8.79 -9.73
CA PRO A 95 -11.68 7.53 -9.04
C PRO A 95 -10.27 7.03 -9.34
N ARG A 96 -9.74 6.21 -8.43
CA ARG A 96 -8.43 5.56 -8.60
C ARG A 96 -8.36 4.74 -9.89
N PRO A 97 -7.16 4.57 -10.48
CA PRO A 97 -7.00 3.85 -11.73
C PRO A 97 -7.34 2.38 -11.55
N LEU A 98 -8.29 1.89 -12.33
CA LEU A 98 -8.56 0.45 -12.43
C LEU A 98 -7.58 -0.16 -13.42
N TYR A 99 -6.53 -0.79 -12.90
CA TYR A 99 -5.51 -1.43 -13.71
C TYR A 99 -6.01 -2.72 -14.36
N SER A 100 -5.52 -2.96 -15.58
CA SER A 100 -5.60 -4.24 -16.29
C SER A 100 -4.35 -5.07 -16.02
N VAL A 101 -4.51 -6.38 -15.97
CA VAL A 101 -3.46 -7.35 -15.67
C VAL A 101 -3.74 -8.65 -16.41
N ASP A 102 -2.69 -9.34 -16.86
CA ASP A 102 -2.81 -10.50 -17.75
C ASP A 102 -3.39 -11.76 -17.06
N LYS A 103 -3.20 -11.87 -15.74
CA LYS A 103 -3.56 -13.04 -14.95
C LYS A 103 -4.05 -12.62 -13.56
N GLU A 104 -4.81 -13.51 -12.94
CA GLU A 104 -5.27 -13.32 -11.55
C GLU A 104 -4.30 -13.93 -10.52
N ALA A 105 -3.39 -14.82 -10.96
CA ALA A 105 -2.40 -15.46 -10.11
C ALA A 105 -1.01 -15.47 -10.76
N PHE A 106 -0.01 -15.12 -9.97
CA PHE A 106 1.40 -15.07 -10.33
C PHE A 106 2.19 -15.87 -9.30
N VAL A 107 2.91 -16.89 -9.75
CA VAL A 107 3.73 -17.74 -8.88
C VAL A 107 5.16 -17.73 -9.41
N LEU A 108 6.12 -17.44 -8.54
CA LEU A 108 7.54 -17.55 -8.87
C LEU A 108 7.86 -19.01 -9.19
N ALA A 109 8.14 -19.29 -10.47
CA ALA A 109 8.44 -20.64 -10.94
C ALA A 109 9.76 -21.17 -10.37
N ASP A 110 9.90 -22.48 -10.28
CA ASP A 110 11.16 -23.13 -9.89
C ASP A 110 12.30 -22.72 -10.82
N GLY A 111 13.48 -22.47 -10.24
CA GLY A 111 14.67 -22.03 -10.97
C GLY A 111 14.67 -20.55 -11.40
N GLN A 112 13.61 -19.78 -11.15
CA GLN A 112 13.59 -18.32 -11.36
C GLN A 112 13.96 -17.56 -10.09
N ASP A 113 14.71 -16.47 -10.22
CA ASP A 113 15.12 -15.64 -9.07
C ASP A 113 14.20 -14.44 -8.82
N GLU A 114 13.36 -14.10 -9.80
CA GLU A 114 12.51 -12.91 -9.76
C GLU A 114 11.19 -13.15 -10.50
N ILE A 115 10.13 -12.48 -10.03
CA ILE A 115 8.84 -12.38 -10.71
C ILE A 115 8.46 -10.91 -10.84
N VAL A 116 7.99 -10.55 -12.04
CA VAL A 116 7.60 -9.18 -12.42
C VAL A 116 6.12 -9.17 -12.81
N ILE A 117 5.34 -8.28 -12.21
CA ILE A 117 3.90 -8.21 -12.36
C ILE A 117 3.51 -6.80 -12.81
N PRO A 118 3.36 -6.56 -14.13
CA PRO A 118 2.93 -5.28 -14.66
C PRO A 118 1.41 -5.14 -14.62
N LEU A 119 0.95 -3.99 -14.12
CA LEU A 119 -0.43 -3.53 -14.09
C LEU A 119 -0.52 -2.28 -14.96
N THR A 120 -1.43 -2.26 -15.94
CA THR A 120 -1.51 -1.16 -16.92
C THR A 120 -2.85 -0.44 -16.88
N TYR A 121 -2.81 0.89 -16.89
CA TYR A 121 -3.98 1.76 -16.94
C TYR A 121 -3.76 2.82 -18.02
N THR A 122 -4.79 3.05 -18.85
CA THR A 122 -4.77 4.12 -19.85
C THR A 122 -5.84 5.13 -19.47
N ASP A 123 -5.45 6.40 -19.34
CA ASP A 123 -6.39 7.47 -19.02
C ASP A 123 -7.23 7.90 -20.24
N LYS A 124 -8.14 8.85 -20.03
CA LYS A 124 -9.01 9.38 -21.10
C LYS A 124 -8.26 10.16 -22.18
N ALA A 125 -7.05 10.66 -21.87
CA ALA A 125 -6.20 11.39 -22.81
C ALA A 125 -5.25 10.46 -23.59
N GLY A 126 -5.27 9.15 -23.31
CA GLY A 126 -4.40 8.16 -23.96
C GLY A 126 -3.04 8.00 -23.29
N ASN A 127 -2.78 8.65 -22.15
CA ASN A 127 -1.55 8.43 -21.40
C ASN A 127 -1.58 7.04 -20.76
N VAL A 128 -0.45 6.33 -20.80
CA VAL A 128 -0.35 4.97 -20.28
C VAL A 128 0.48 4.96 -19.00
N PHE A 129 -0.12 4.46 -17.92
CA PHE A 129 0.49 4.30 -16.62
C PHE A 129 0.70 2.80 -16.35
N THR A 130 1.95 2.39 -16.20
CA THR A 130 2.31 1.01 -15.84
C THR A 130 2.88 0.99 -14.44
N LYS A 131 2.19 0.31 -13.52
CA LYS A 131 2.67 0.01 -12.17
C LYS A 131 3.23 -1.40 -12.15
N THR A 132 4.46 -1.59 -11.70
CA THR A 132 5.13 -2.89 -11.73
C THR A 132 5.55 -3.31 -10.34
N PHE A 133 5.10 -4.49 -9.92
CA PHE A 133 5.62 -5.15 -8.72
C PHE A 133 6.73 -6.11 -9.11
N THR A 134 7.84 -6.06 -8.39
CA THR A 134 8.96 -6.97 -8.59
C THR A 134 9.36 -7.60 -7.27
N LEU A 135 9.32 -8.94 -7.21
CA LEU A 135 9.65 -9.74 -6.04
C LEU A 135 10.77 -10.71 -6.38
N LYS A 136 11.69 -10.92 -5.44
CA LYS A 136 12.83 -11.82 -5.58
C LYS A 136 12.68 -13.04 -4.67
N ARG A 137 13.26 -14.18 -5.09
CA ARG A 137 13.33 -15.41 -4.29
C ARG A 137 13.96 -15.13 -2.92
N GLY A 138 13.35 -15.63 -1.85
CA GLY A 138 13.81 -15.43 -0.48
C GLY A 138 13.74 -13.98 0.04
N GLY A 139 13.23 -13.04 -0.77
CA GLY A 139 13.21 -11.62 -0.46
C GLY A 139 11.88 -11.14 0.11
N TYR A 140 11.94 -10.30 1.14
CA TYR A 140 10.78 -9.60 1.69
C TYR A 140 10.59 -8.18 1.14
N ALA A 141 11.61 -7.63 0.49
CA ALA A 141 11.53 -6.34 -0.17
C ALA A 141 10.77 -6.49 -1.50
N VAL A 142 9.66 -5.76 -1.63
CA VAL A 142 8.84 -5.70 -2.84
C VAL A 142 9.11 -4.36 -3.51
N ASN A 143 9.68 -4.38 -4.71
CA ASN A 143 9.89 -3.16 -5.48
C ASN A 143 8.59 -2.77 -6.18
N VAL A 144 8.22 -1.50 -6.09
CA VAL A 144 7.07 -0.91 -6.80
C VAL A 144 7.58 0.19 -7.71
N GLY A 145 7.58 -0.08 -9.02
CA GLY A 145 8.01 0.85 -10.06
C GLY A 145 6.82 1.44 -10.83
N TYR A 146 7.02 2.64 -11.37
CA TYR A 146 6.05 3.29 -12.24
C TYR A 146 6.71 3.72 -13.55
N SER A 147 6.02 3.48 -14.66
CA SER A 147 6.34 4.03 -15.98
C SER A 147 5.14 4.81 -16.49
N VAL A 148 5.38 6.03 -16.99
CA VAL A 148 4.33 6.91 -17.52
C VAL A 148 4.69 7.28 -18.95
N GLN A 149 3.84 6.88 -19.90
CA GLN A 149 3.92 7.29 -21.30
C GLN A 149 2.97 8.45 -21.51
N ASN A 150 3.51 9.66 -21.69
CA ASN A 150 2.74 10.85 -21.97
C ASN A 150 2.42 10.92 -23.47
N ALA A 151 1.15 10.72 -23.82
CA ALA A 151 0.64 10.86 -25.18
C ALA A 151 0.06 12.25 -25.45
N SER A 152 0.03 13.12 -24.43
CA SER A 152 -0.52 14.47 -24.53
C SER A 152 0.51 15.51 -24.98
N GLU A 153 0.02 16.67 -25.42
CA GLU A 153 0.86 17.80 -25.82
C GLU A 153 1.46 18.57 -24.62
N LYS A 154 0.96 18.35 -23.41
CA LYS A 154 1.37 19.07 -22.19
C LYS A 154 2.20 18.14 -21.29
N PRO A 155 3.20 18.67 -20.55
CA PRO A 155 3.90 17.88 -19.55
C PRO A 155 2.95 17.40 -18.45
N LEU A 156 3.11 16.14 -18.03
CA LEU A 156 2.43 15.59 -16.87
C LEU A 156 3.26 15.85 -15.61
N GLU A 157 2.61 16.37 -14.57
CA GLU A 157 3.18 16.61 -13.26
C GLU A 157 2.63 15.56 -12.28
N VAL A 158 3.47 14.58 -11.95
CA VAL A 158 3.13 13.44 -11.11
C VAL A 158 4.10 13.30 -9.95
N SER A 159 3.59 12.83 -8.81
CA SER A 159 4.35 12.53 -7.61
C SER A 159 4.00 11.13 -7.12
N THR A 160 5.00 10.32 -6.79
CA THR A 160 4.76 9.02 -6.15
C THR A 160 4.38 9.22 -4.69
N PHE A 161 3.44 8.42 -4.18
CA PHE A 161 3.20 8.30 -2.74
C PHE A 161 3.24 6.84 -2.29
N GLY A 162 3.54 6.66 -1.00
CA GLY A 162 3.41 5.39 -0.29
C GLY A 162 2.80 5.64 1.10
N GLN A 163 1.84 4.81 1.49
CA GLN A 163 1.11 4.93 2.74
C GLN A 163 0.93 3.56 3.41
N LEU A 164 1.28 3.48 4.69
CA LEU A 164 0.88 2.37 5.55
C LEU A 164 -0.37 2.79 6.32
N LYS A 165 -1.46 2.04 6.17
CA LYS A 165 -2.74 2.31 6.84
C LYS A 165 -3.06 1.14 7.75
N GLN A 166 -3.25 1.42 9.04
CA GLN A 166 -3.52 0.38 10.03
C GLN A 166 -4.60 0.82 11.02
N THR A 167 -5.55 -0.08 11.34
CA THR A 167 -6.50 0.12 12.43
C THR A 167 -5.73 0.28 13.73
N ALA A 168 -5.97 1.40 14.44
CA ALA A 168 -5.25 1.72 15.67
C ALA A 168 -5.52 0.70 16.77
N ALA A 169 -6.79 0.37 17.03
CA ALA A 169 -7.17 -0.67 17.99
C ALA A 169 -6.89 -2.07 17.44
N LEU A 170 -6.32 -2.95 18.26
CA LEU A 170 -6.23 -4.37 17.93
C LEU A 170 -7.58 -5.05 18.13
N PRO A 171 -7.91 -6.09 17.35
CA PRO A 171 -9.01 -6.99 17.68
C PRO A 171 -8.79 -7.60 19.06
N THR A 172 -9.86 -7.77 19.83
CA THR A 172 -9.83 -8.32 21.19
C THR A 172 -9.16 -9.70 21.26
N SER A 173 -9.25 -10.49 20.19
CA SER A 173 -8.57 -11.79 20.08
C SER A 173 -7.04 -11.71 20.01
N ARG A 174 -6.48 -10.54 19.68
CA ARG A 174 -5.03 -10.26 19.66
C ARG A 174 -4.57 -9.44 20.86
N ASP A 175 -5.50 -8.98 21.69
CA ASP A 175 -5.20 -8.30 22.93
C ASP A 175 -4.93 -9.35 24.02
N THR A 176 -3.68 -9.79 24.12
CA THR A 176 -3.25 -10.80 25.10
C THR A 176 -3.02 -10.19 26.48
N GLN A 177 -4.03 -9.50 27.02
CA GLN A 177 -4.09 -9.10 28.42
C GLN A 177 -4.27 -10.33 29.31
N THR A 178 -3.22 -11.09 29.51
CA THR A 178 -3.16 -12.09 30.58
C THR A 178 -2.33 -11.52 31.72
N GLY A 179 -2.99 -11.21 32.83
CA GLY A 179 -2.37 -10.70 34.05
C GLY A 179 -1.24 -11.61 34.54
N GLY A 180 -0.06 -11.01 34.74
CA GLY A 180 1.13 -11.65 35.30
C GLY A 180 2.42 -11.32 34.52
N LEU A 181 3.42 -10.77 35.24
CA LEU A 181 4.80 -10.45 34.81
C LEU A 181 4.99 -9.54 33.57
N SER A 182 3.93 -9.11 32.91
CA SER A 182 3.98 -8.36 31.64
C SER A 182 3.34 -6.98 31.78
N THR A 183 3.98 -6.06 32.49
CA THR A 183 3.54 -4.64 32.53
C THR A 183 3.98 -3.85 31.30
N MET A 184 4.72 -4.47 30.38
CA MET A 184 5.20 -3.86 29.14
C MET A 184 4.62 -4.56 27.92
N HIS A 185 3.98 -3.78 27.07
CA HIS A 185 3.50 -4.24 25.77
C HIS A 185 4.65 -4.24 24.76
N THR A 186 4.64 -5.18 23.82
CA THR A 186 5.46 -5.05 22.61
C THR A 186 5.04 -3.80 21.86
N PHE A 187 6.02 -2.97 21.46
CA PHE A 187 5.73 -1.73 20.75
C PHE A 187 4.97 -2.00 19.44
N ARG A 188 3.92 -1.22 19.21
CA ARG A 188 3.16 -1.18 17.96
C ARG A 188 2.82 0.26 17.64
N GLY A 189 3.45 0.80 16.61
CA GLY A 189 3.29 2.18 16.19
C GLY A 189 4.07 2.47 14.92
N ALA A 190 3.92 3.68 14.40
CA ALA A 190 4.71 4.14 13.27
C ALA A 190 6.13 4.52 13.71
N ALA A 191 7.09 4.37 12.81
CA ALA A 191 8.44 4.89 12.93
C ALA A 191 8.86 5.50 11.59
N PHE A 192 9.71 6.52 11.63
CA PHE A 192 10.31 7.15 10.45
C PHE A 192 11.75 7.53 10.74
N SER A 193 12.52 7.80 9.69
CA SER A 193 13.91 8.24 9.77
C SER A 193 14.17 9.31 8.71
N THR A 194 15.06 10.24 9.03
CA THR A 194 15.61 11.23 8.09
C THR A 194 17.11 10.99 7.96
N SER A 195 17.64 11.20 6.75
CA SER A 195 19.09 11.12 6.49
C SER A 195 19.83 12.36 6.97
#